data_AF-A0A4R3YP77-F1
#
_entry.id   AF-A0A4R3YP77-F1
#
_cell.length_a   1.000
_cell.length_b   1.000
_cell.length_c   1.000
_cell.angle_alpha   90.00
_cell.angle_beta   90.00
_cell.angle_gamma   90.00
#
_symmetry.space_group_name_H-M   'P 1'
#
loop_
_entity.id
_entity.type
_entity.pdbx_description
1 polymer ?
#
loop_
_entity_poly.entity_id
_entity_poly.type
_entity_poly.pdbx_seq_one_letter_code
_entity_poly.pdbx_strand_id
1 'polypeptide(L)'
;MPRDVDFLMRAPSHEKATVAAGFINDHQYGVATTQKLNGEHTVSVTIHMAIQQHVVLSVSGFMECVASLFGLDYDGWGCTAQKHQP
;
A
#
# COMPACT_ATOMS: atom_id res chain seq x y z
N MET A 1 -9.49 -15.26 7.80
CA MET A 1 -9.79 -14.09 8.65
C MET A 1 -9.14 -12.86 8.04
N PRO A 2 -9.79 -11.69 8.11
CA PRO A 2 -9.17 -10.42 7.72
C PRO A 2 -7.90 -10.13 8.53
N ARG A 3 -6.96 -9.44 7.90
CA ARG A 3 -5.67 -9.05 8.47
C ARG A 3 -5.26 -7.70 7.90
N ASP A 4 -4.35 -7.05 8.59
CA ASP A 4 -3.69 -5.86 8.06
C ASP A 4 -2.70 -6.29 6.97
N VAL A 5 -2.90 -5.71 5.79
CA VAL A 5 -2.08 -5.92 4.60
C VAL A 5 -1.49 -4.59 4.20
N ASP A 6 -0.17 -4.53 4.08
CA ASP A 6 0.58 -3.35 3.72
C ASP A 6 0.94 -3.40 2.23
N PHE A 7 0.57 -2.35 1.49
CA PHE A 7 0.92 -2.14 0.09
C PHE A 7 1.98 -1.05 0.01
N LEU A 8 3.15 -1.37 -0.56
CA LEU A 8 4.29 -0.47 -0.62
C LEU A 8 4.39 0.17 -2.00
N MET A 9 4.61 1.49 -2.01
CA MET A 9 4.95 2.24 -3.22
C MET A 9 6.20 3.07 -2.97
N ARG A 10 7.10 3.11 -3.95
CA ARG A 10 8.29 3.96 -3.95
C ARG A 10 8.00 5.25 -4.68
N ALA A 11 8.47 6.36 -4.12
CA ALA A 11 8.24 7.70 -4.64
C ALA A 11 9.58 8.37 -4.97
N PRO A 12 9.65 9.14 -6.08
CA PRO A 12 10.87 9.85 -6.46
C PRO A 12 11.17 11.05 -5.55
N SER A 13 10.18 11.51 -4.78
CA SER A 13 10.32 12.64 -3.85
C SER A 13 9.35 12.55 -2.68
N HIS A 14 9.67 13.26 -1.59
CA HIS A 14 8.77 13.41 -0.44
C HIS A 14 7.43 14.03 -0.83
N GLU A 15 7.43 15.02 -1.72
CA GLU A 15 6.22 15.70 -2.20
C GLU A 15 5.28 14.70 -2.90
N LYS A 16 5.82 13.88 -3.81
CA LYS A 16 5.04 12.84 -4.50
C LYS A 16 4.47 11.81 -3.54
N ALA A 17 5.25 11.37 -2.56
CA ALA A 17 4.78 10.47 -1.50
C ALA A 17 3.64 11.10 -0.69
N THR A 18 3.77 12.38 -0.34
CA THR A 18 2.79 13.13 0.47
C THR A 18 1.47 13.29 -0.29
N VAL A 19 1.52 13.66 -1.57
CA VAL A 19 0.31 13.83 -2.40
C VAL A 19 -0.42 12.50 -2.59
N ALA A 20 0.31 11.41 -2.90
CA ALA A 20 -0.30 10.09 -3.05
C ALA A 20 -0.92 9.59 -1.74
N ALA A 21 -0.21 9.73 -0.61
CA ALA A 21 -0.74 9.35 0.70
C ALA A 21 -1.98 10.17 1.09
N GLY A 22 -1.97 11.47 0.82
CA GLY A 22 -3.12 12.35 1.02
C GLY A 22 -4.34 11.88 0.22
N PHE A 23 -4.18 11.65 -1.08
CA PHE A 23 -5.26 11.14 -1.93
C PHE A 23 -5.88 9.84 -1.40
N ILE A 24 -5.05 8.88 -0.98
CA ILE A 24 -5.51 7.58 -0.46
C ILE A 24 -6.30 7.75 0.83
N ASN A 25 -5.83 8.62 1.74
CA ASN A 25 -6.50 8.90 3.01
C ASN A 25 -7.80 9.68 2.79
N ASP A 26 -7.80 10.69 1.93
CA ASP A 26 -8.98 11.53 1.63
C ASP A 26 -10.14 10.72 1.05
N HIS A 27 -9.83 9.70 0.24
CA HIS A 27 -10.82 8.80 -0.36
C HIS A 27 -11.04 7.51 0.44
N GLN A 28 -10.41 7.38 1.60
CA GLN A 28 -10.57 6.24 2.51
C GLN A 28 -10.28 4.88 1.87
N TYR A 29 -9.32 4.82 0.94
CA TYR A 29 -8.92 3.56 0.31
C TYR A 29 -8.03 2.69 1.22
N GLY A 30 -7.59 3.22 2.36
CA GLY A 30 -6.76 2.57 3.36
C GLY A 30 -6.17 3.60 4.33
N VAL A 31 -5.23 3.17 5.16
CA VAL A 31 -4.43 4.07 6.01
C VAL A 31 -3.05 4.22 5.37
N ALA A 32 -2.78 5.37 4.76
CA ALA A 32 -1.50 5.64 4.09
C ALA A 32 -0.55 6.44 4.99
N THR A 33 0.70 5.96 5.06
CA THR A 33 1.80 6.64 5.76
C THR A 33 2.98 6.85 4.82
N THR A 34 3.61 8.02 4.89
CA THR A 34 4.86 8.29 4.16
C THR A 34 6.05 7.91 5.03
N GLN A 35 7.03 7.22 4.45
CA GLN A 35 8.22 6.77 5.17
C GLN A 35 9.48 6.97 4.31
N LYS A 36 10.65 6.88 4.95
CA LYS A 36 11.94 6.85 4.25
C LYS A 36 12.62 5.51 4.51
N LEU A 37 12.66 4.64 3.51
CA LEU A 37 13.25 3.30 3.60
C LEU A 37 14.51 3.26 2.74
N ASN A 38 15.65 2.89 3.33
CA ASN A 38 16.94 2.83 2.64
C ASN A 38 17.33 4.11 1.87
N GLY A 39 16.86 5.27 2.34
CA GLY A 39 17.10 6.57 1.70
C GLY A 39 16.06 6.97 0.65
N GLU A 40 15.17 6.06 0.25
CA GLU A 40 14.09 6.30 -0.72
C GLU A 40 12.81 6.76 -0.03
N HIS A 41 12.05 7.63 -0.69
CA HIS A 41 10.72 8.03 -0.22
C HIS A 41 9.71 6.93 -0.56
N THR A 42 8.85 6.58 0.38
CA THR A 42 7.88 5.50 0.20
C THR A 42 6.53 5.87 0.78
N VAL A 43 5.48 5.20 0.28
CA VAL A 43 4.13 5.23 0.82
C VAL A 43 3.75 3.80 1.19
N SER A 44 3.40 3.57 2.44
CA SER A 44 2.84 2.30 2.92
C SER A 44 1.36 2.48 3.18
N VAL A 45 0.53 1.70 2.52
CA VAL A 45 -0.93 1.73 2.67
C VAL A 45 -1.38 0.46 3.36
N THR A 46 -1.93 0.59 4.56
CA THR A 46 -2.46 -0.54 5.32
C THR A 46 -3.96 -0.68 5.08
N ILE A 47 -4.41 -1.87 4.69
CA ILE A 47 -5.83 -2.22 4.50
C ILE A 47 -6.16 -3.46 5.33
N HIS A 48 -7.24 -3.39 6.10
CA HIS A 48 -7.77 -4.54 6.84
C HIS A 48 -8.66 -5.39 5.94
N MET A 49 -8.13 -6.49 5.40
CA MET A 49 -8.78 -7.29 4.36
C MET A 49 -8.50 -8.78 4.44
N ALA A 50 -9.31 -9.59 3.76
CA ALA A 50 -9.07 -11.03 3.62
C ALA A 50 -7.91 -11.31 2.66
N ILE A 51 -7.01 -12.22 3.04
CA ILE A 51 -5.90 -12.68 2.19
C ILE A 51 -6.37 -13.87 1.33
N GLN A 52 -7.32 -13.59 0.45
CA GLN A 52 -7.72 -14.49 -0.63
C GLN A 52 -7.13 -13.97 -1.94
N GLN A 53 -6.65 -14.88 -2.79
CA GLN A 53 -5.89 -14.52 -4.00
C GLN A 53 -6.59 -13.49 -4.87
N HIS A 54 -7.89 -13.66 -5.15
CA HIS A 54 -8.63 -12.73 -6.00
C HIS A 54 -8.75 -11.33 -5.36
N VAL A 55 -8.97 -11.25 -4.04
CA VAL A 55 -9.08 -9.97 -3.33
C VAL A 55 -7.75 -9.23 -3.36
N VAL A 56 -6.66 -9.93 -3.05
CA VAL A 56 -5.29 -9.38 -3.08
C VAL A 56 -4.93 -8.86 -4.47
N LEU A 57 -5.24 -9.63 -5.53
CA LEU A 57 -4.95 -9.24 -6.91
C LEU A 57 -5.74 -7.99 -7.32
N SER A 58 -7.03 -7.92 -6.95
CA SER A 58 -7.85 -6.73 -7.22
C SER A 58 -7.29 -5.48 -6.52
N VAL A 59 -6.92 -5.58 -5.25
CA VAL A 59 -6.36 -4.43 -4.50
C VAL A 59 -4.96 -4.08 -5.00
N SER A 60 -4.13 -5.06 -5.33
CA SER A 60 -2.81 -4.82 -5.94
C SER A 60 -2.92 -4.06 -7.27
N GLY A 61 -3.85 -4.47 -8.14
CA GLY A 61 -4.09 -3.77 -9.41
C GLY A 61 -4.61 -2.35 -9.21
N PHE A 62 -5.46 -2.13 -8.22
CA PHE A 62 -5.89 -0.78 -7.84
C PHE A 62 -4.73 0.08 -7.34
N MET A 63 -3.86 -0.46 -6.47
CA MET A 63 -2.69 0.26 -5.97
C MET A 63 -1.68 0.57 -7.08
N GLU A 64 -1.50 -0.33 -8.05
CA GLU A 64 -0.72 -0.06 -9.26
C GLU A 64 -1.29 1.13 -10.06
N CYS A 65 -2.61 1.20 -10.24
CA CYS A 65 -3.25 2.33 -10.91
C CYS A 65 -3.04 3.64 -10.13
N VAL A 66 -3.15 3.61 -8.80
CA VAL A 66 -2.87 4.79 -7.95
C VAL A 66 -1.40 5.19 -8.07
N ALA A 67 -0.47 4.24 -8.00
CA ALA A 67 0.96 4.50 -8.16
C ALA A 67 1.24 5.18 -9.52
N SER A 68 0.71 4.61 -10.60
CA SER A 68 0.80 5.18 -11.96
C SER A 68 0.22 6.59 -12.06
N LEU A 69 -0.92 6.87 -11.42
CA LEU A 69 -1.57 8.19 -11.43
C LEU A 69 -0.69 9.29 -10.83
N PHE A 70 0.07 8.96 -9.78
CA PHE A 70 0.92 9.91 -9.08
C PHE A 70 2.40 9.86 -9.49
N GLY A 71 2.80 8.88 -10.30
CA GLY A 71 4.18 8.65 -10.71
C GLY A 71 5.04 8.02 -9.62
N LEU A 72 4.49 7.03 -8.93
CA LEU A 72 5.16 6.15 -7.98
C LEU A 72 5.34 4.76 -8.61
N ASP A 73 6.26 3.97 -8.06
CA ASP A 73 6.46 2.57 -8.43
C ASP A 73 5.86 1.67 -7.35
N TYR A 74 4.88 0.82 -7.70
CA TYR A 74 4.37 -0.18 -6.79
C TYR A 74 5.43 -1.27 -6.53
N ASP A 75 5.65 -1.60 -5.26
CA ASP A 75 6.70 -2.53 -4.81
C ASP A 75 6.11 -3.75 -4.08
N GLY A 76 4.84 -4.06 -4.38
CA GLY A 76 4.16 -5.23 -3.86
C GLY A 76 3.47 -5.01 -2.51
N TRP A 77 3.13 -6.12 -1.87
CA TRP A 77 2.37 -6.15 -0.63
C TRP A 77 2.89 -7.21 0.34
N GLY A 78 2.63 -7.01 1.62
CA GLY A 78 2.98 -7.93 2.69
C GLY A 78 1.93 -7.95 3.79
N CYS A 79 2.00 -8.97 4.64
CA CYS A 79 1.22 -9.03 5.87
C CYS A 79 2.04 -9.78 6.93
N THR A 80 1.67 -9.61 8.20
CA THR A 80 2.32 -10.35 9.27
C THR A 80 2.01 -11.85 9.15
N ALA A 81 3.05 -12.68 9.12
CA ALA A 81 2.91 -14.12 9.15
C ALA A 81 2.29 -14.57 10.49
N GLN A 82 1.22 -15.36 10.42
CA GLN A 82 0.54 -15.89 11.60
C GLN A 82 0.59 -17.41 11.59
N LYS A 83 0.78 -18.02 12.77
CA LYS A 83 0.65 -19.47 12.93
C LYS A 83 -0.77 -19.88 12.57
N HIS A 84 -0.91 -20.97 11.82
CA HIS A 84 -2.20 -21.61 11.65
C HIS A 84 -2.60 -22.19 13.02
N GLN A 85 -3.54 -21.54 13.71
CA GLN A 85 -4.20 -22.13 14.86
C GLN A 85 -5.30 -23.07 14.31
N PRO A 86 -5.20 -24.39 14.53
CA PRO A 86 -6.22 -25.34 14.13
C PRO A 86 -7.53 -25.13 14.90
#